data_AF-A0AAU9W0W7-F1
#
_entry.id   AF-A0AAU9W0W7-F1
#
_cell.length_a   1.000
_cell.length_b   1.000
_cell.length_c   1.000
_cell.angle_alpha   90.00
_cell.angle_beta   90.00
_cell.angle_gamma   90.00
#
_symmetry.space_group_name_H-M   'P 1'
#
loop_
_entity.id
_entity.type
_entity.pdbx_description
1 polymer ?
#
loop_
_entity_poly.entity_id
_entity_poly.type
_entity_poly.pdbx_seq_one_letter_code
_entity_poly.pdbx_strand_id
1 'polypeptide(L)'
;MKRFSQILCVAFLVAQVRGQNCVEEALNCDDPVPTIFKLGDQSCACNSAGHAGALKFLNSKVQVCLGNEWKTFQFVEDIEYGTEKNPGSSCKDIKDKAVGKQLSNGVFWIKLQGVSGAFPVYCDMDAGGWTLVFKAVSGVDKKIWDTYNSAQTSSESVDAALDVTNKFKDHYKNRVVLNWSSFNPSQAKVVLYTGAASQKELLFNAVGTDKLNWFSVGKLVSSSWTDIKSEPRNYFSIRGGCGGGNCRSFFINRNYGGCGVDAGWLVTPGVWCSWETNADHTKRVLYSKLSTYTDWNVKNNVGVADVLAVFLM
;
A
#
# COMPACT_ATOMS: atom_id res chain seq x y z
N MET A 1 -55.40 37.91 83.04
CA MET A 1 -54.29 38.87 83.19
C MET A 1 -53.01 38.20 82.72
N LYS A 2 -52.28 38.81 81.78
CA LYS A 2 -50.82 38.75 81.48
C LYS A 2 -50.14 37.36 81.45
N ARG A 3 -49.20 37.02 80.57
CA ARG A 3 -48.47 37.58 79.43
C ARG A 3 -47.52 36.44 78.96
N PHE A 4 -47.15 36.43 77.67
CA PHE A 4 -45.84 36.08 77.09
C PHE A 4 -44.91 35.09 77.83
N SER A 5 -44.46 34.04 77.13
CA SER A 5 -43.16 34.10 76.39
C SER A 5 -42.90 32.82 75.59
N GLN A 6 -42.42 33.00 74.35
CA GLN A 6 -41.71 31.98 73.56
C GLN A 6 -40.37 31.64 74.22
N ILE A 7 -39.91 30.39 74.10
CA ILE A 7 -38.53 30.03 73.72
C ILE A 7 -38.50 28.58 73.21
N LEU A 8 -37.88 28.49 72.03
CA LEU A 8 -37.27 27.40 71.26
C LEU A 8 -36.91 26.09 71.98
N CYS A 9 -37.27 24.95 71.36
CA CYS A 9 -36.53 23.69 71.48
C CYS A 9 -36.40 23.06 70.08
N VAL A 10 -35.17 22.94 69.61
CA VAL A 10 -34.79 22.26 68.37
C VAL A 10 -34.75 20.76 68.65
N ALA A 11 -35.46 19.96 67.84
CA ALA A 11 -35.30 18.51 67.80
C ALA A 11 -35.12 18.08 66.35
N PHE A 12 -33.90 17.65 66.01
CA PHE A 12 -33.58 16.99 64.75
C PHE A 12 -34.25 15.61 64.71
N LEU A 13 -35.13 15.40 63.73
CA LEU A 13 -35.59 14.08 63.34
C LEU A 13 -35.07 13.80 61.93
N VAL A 14 -34.01 13.00 61.87
CA VAL A 14 -33.42 12.48 60.64
C VAL A 14 -34.38 11.44 60.08
N ALA A 15 -35.10 11.79 59.02
CA ALA A 15 -35.81 10.80 58.21
C ALA A 15 -34.85 10.26 57.15
N GLN A 16 -34.38 9.03 57.35
CA GLN A 16 -33.74 8.24 56.30
C GLN A 16 -34.72 8.05 55.15
N VAL A 17 -34.41 8.59 53.97
CA VAL A 17 -35.02 8.15 52.73
C VAL A 17 -34.05 7.19 52.05
N ARG A 18 -34.48 5.93 51.99
CA ARG A 18 -33.82 4.82 51.29
C ARG A 18 -33.65 5.16 49.81
N GLY A 19 -32.43 5.42 49.37
CA GLY A 19 -32.06 5.27 47.97
C GLY A 19 -31.79 3.79 47.68
N GLN A 20 -32.58 3.18 46.80
CA GLN A 20 -32.30 1.84 46.29
C GLN A 20 -31.09 1.88 45.36
N ASN A 21 -30.13 1.01 45.70
CA ASN A 21 -28.99 0.49 44.96
C ASN A 21 -28.94 0.78 43.45
N CYS A 22 -27.91 1.53 43.03
CA CYS A 22 -27.24 1.25 41.77
C CYS A 22 -26.37 0.01 41.99
N VAL A 23 -26.50 -1.02 41.16
CA VAL A 23 -25.51 -2.10 41.14
C VAL A 23 -24.29 -1.54 40.41
N GLU A 24 -23.20 -1.35 41.14
CA GLU A 24 -21.92 -0.86 40.62
C GLU A 24 -21.21 -1.98 39.86
N GLU A 25 -20.92 -1.77 38.58
CA GLU A 25 -19.54 -2.00 38.12
C GLU A 25 -18.68 -1.12 39.03
N ALA A 26 -17.87 -1.73 39.89
CA ALA A 26 -17.04 -1.03 40.86
C ALA A 26 -15.96 -0.24 40.13
N LEU A 27 -16.27 1.02 39.80
CA LEU A 27 -15.30 2.01 39.40
C LEU A 27 -14.51 2.40 40.66
N ASN A 28 -13.28 1.92 40.76
CA ASN A 28 -12.39 2.27 41.87
C ASN A 28 -11.93 3.73 41.72
N CYS A 29 -12.51 4.63 42.52
CA CYS A 29 -12.22 6.06 42.49
C CYS A 29 -10.83 6.44 43.03
N ASP A 30 -10.06 5.49 43.57
CA ASP A 30 -8.69 5.70 44.05
C ASP A 30 -7.63 5.49 42.96
N ASP A 31 -8.00 4.95 41.80
CA ASP A 31 -7.10 4.83 40.66
C ASP A 31 -6.98 6.18 39.93
N PRO A 32 -5.78 6.59 39.47
CA PRO A 32 -5.60 7.79 38.66
C PRO A 32 -6.23 7.58 37.27
N VAL A 33 -7.54 7.75 37.19
CA VAL A 33 -8.27 7.83 35.93
C VAL A 33 -8.04 9.23 35.34
N PRO A 34 -7.60 9.35 34.07
CA PRO A 34 -7.52 10.63 33.41
C PRO A 34 -8.94 11.19 33.25
N THR A 35 -9.36 12.00 34.23
CA THR A 35 -10.51 12.91 34.22
C THR A 35 -11.83 12.29 33.72
N ILE A 36 -12.49 11.46 34.54
CA ILE A 36 -13.87 11.05 34.26
C ILE A 36 -14.80 12.25 34.54
N PHE A 37 -15.45 12.77 33.49
CA PHE A 37 -16.49 13.80 33.59
C PHE A 37 -17.88 13.16 33.44
N LYS A 38 -18.66 13.08 34.53
CA LYS A 38 -20.01 12.51 34.52
C LYS A 38 -21.01 13.58 34.07
N LEU A 39 -21.54 13.44 32.84
CA LEU A 39 -22.62 14.30 32.34
C LEU A 39 -23.94 13.89 33.00
N GLY A 40 -24.55 14.80 33.77
CA GLY A 40 -25.89 14.61 34.33
C GLY A 40 -26.99 14.67 33.27
N ASP A 41 -28.18 14.17 33.62
CA ASP A 41 -29.42 14.23 32.82
C ASP A 41 -30.09 15.61 32.86
N GLN A 42 -29.73 16.44 33.84
CA GLN A 42 -30.22 17.81 34.02
C GLN A 42 -29.42 18.79 33.12
N SER A 43 -29.94 19.14 31.94
CA SER A 43 -29.33 20.15 31.07
C SER A 43 -29.97 21.53 31.23
N CYS A 44 -29.16 22.59 31.25
CA CYS A 44 -29.60 23.94 30.93
C CYS A 44 -30.26 24.00 29.53
N ALA A 45 -31.19 24.95 29.31
CA ALA A 45 -31.84 25.13 28.01
C ALA A 45 -30.81 25.48 26.94
N CYS A 46 -30.96 24.98 25.70
CA CYS A 46 -30.14 25.38 24.56
C CYS A 46 -30.93 26.36 23.68
N ASN A 47 -31.07 27.59 24.16
CA ASN A 47 -31.89 28.63 23.53
C ASN A 47 -31.22 30.02 23.53
N SER A 48 -29.91 30.10 23.82
CA SER A 48 -29.14 31.35 23.77
C SER A 48 -27.67 31.09 23.44
N ALA A 49 -27.00 32.06 22.82
CA ALA A 49 -25.57 31.95 22.49
C ALA A 49 -24.68 31.65 23.71
N GLY A 50 -25.08 32.07 24.93
CA GLY A 50 -24.36 31.77 26.16
C GLY A 50 -24.40 30.30 26.59
N HIS A 51 -25.25 29.49 25.96
CA HIS A 51 -25.34 28.05 26.21
C HIS A 51 -24.49 27.21 25.26
N ALA A 52 -23.84 27.83 24.26
CA ALA A 52 -22.99 27.13 23.31
C ALA A 52 -21.83 26.40 24.03
N GLY A 53 -21.60 25.14 23.67
CA GLY A 53 -20.58 24.28 24.29
C GLY A 53 -21.07 23.45 25.49
N ALA A 54 -22.30 23.67 25.98
CA ALA A 54 -22.89 22.78 26.97
C ALA A 54 -23.02 21.36 26.42
N LEU A 55 -22.71 20.35 27.25
CA LEU A 55 -22.80 18.94 26.92
C LEU A 55 -23.89 18.26 27.75
N LYS A 56 -24.63 17.33 27.15
CA LYS A 56 -25.53 16.43 27.87
C LYS A 56 -25.48 15.03 27.31
N PHE A 57 -25.84 14.05 28.14
CA PHE A 57 -26.02 12.67 27.71
C PHE A 57 -27.50 12.31 27.72
N LEU A 58 -28.08 12.09 26.55
CA LEU A 58 -29.51 11.79 26.41
C LEU A 58 -29.71 10.73 25.32
N ASN A 59 -30.54 9.71 25.59
CA ASN A 59 -30.81 8.60 24.67
C ASN A 59 -29.53 7.90 24.19
N SER A 60 -28.62 7.61 25.12
CA SER A 60 -27.32 6.97 24.87
C SER A 60 -26.41 7.74 23.91
N LYS A 61 -26.61 9.05 23.77
CA LYS A 61 -25.85 9.92 22.88
C LYS A 61 -25.35 11.15 23.62
N VAL A 62 -24.09 11.51 23.40
CA VAL A 62 -23.57 12.82 23.80
C VAL A 62 -24.15 13.87 22.86
N GLN A 63 -24.64 14.97 23.39
CA GLN A 63 -25.13 16.11 22.62
C GLN A 63 -24.42 17.39 23.04
N VAL A 64 -24.11 18.24 22.07
CA VAL A 64 -23.52 19.57 22.26
C VAL A 64 -24.52 20.65 21.88
N CYS A 65 -24.63 21.70 22.69
CA CYS A 65 -25.44 22.88 22.36
C CYS A 65 -24.67 23.82 21.43
N LEU A 66 -25.26 24.21 20.32
CA LEU A 66 -24.72 25.20 19.37
C LEU A 66 -25.33 26.60 19.56
N GLY A 67 -25.76 26.91 20.79
CA GLY A 67 -26.40 28.17 21.16
C GLY A 67 -27.93 28.06 21.19
N ASN A 68 -28.56 27.64 20.10
CA ASN A 68 -30.03 27.52 20.01
C ASN A 68 -30.53 26.14 19.60
N GLU A 69 -29.63 25.19 19.35
CA GLU A 69 -29.96 23.82 18.99
C GLU A 69 -29.02 22.80 19.62
N TRP A 70 -29.57 21.61 19.92
CA TRP A 70 -28.78 20.46 20.35
C TRP A 70 -28.38 19.64 19.12
N LYS A 71 -27.08 19.35 18.98
CA LYS A 71 -26.56 18.39 17.99
C LYS A 71 -25.97 17.18 18.68
N THR A 72 -26.23 16.00 18.13
CA THR A 72 -25.56 14.78 18.58
C THR A 72 -24.10 14.81 18.19
N PHE A 73 -23.23 14.61 19.19
CA PHE A 73 -21.83 14.28 18.98
C PHE A 73 -21.74 12.80 18.60
N GLN A 74 -21.24 12.51 17.40
CA GLN A 74 -20.89 11.15 16.98
C GLN A 74 -19.38 11.03 16.98
N PHE A 75 -18.85 10.02 17.68
CA PHE A 75 -17.51 9.54 17.41
C PHE A 75 -17.54 8.94 16.00
N VAL A 76 -17.04 9.67 15.02
CA VAL A 76 -16.68 9.07 13.74
C VAL A 76 -15.33 8.41 14.01
N GLU A 77 -15.35 7.09 14.20
CA GLU A 77 -14.16 6.29 14.02
C GLU A 77 -13.77 6.39 12.53
N ASP A 78 -13.06 7.47 12.18
CA ASP A 78 -12.35 7.60 10.92
C ASP A 78 -11.15 6.63 10.99
N ILE A 79 -11.43 5.32 11.08
CA ILE A 79 -10.40 4.29 10.99
C ILE A 79 -9.93 4.31 9.54
N GLU A 80 -8.92 5.12 9.29
CA GLU A 80 -8.33 5.35 7.99
C GLU A 80 -8.03 4.01 7.31
N TYR A 81 -8.67 3.80 6.15
CA TYR A 81 -8.56 2.57 5.37
C TYR A 81 -7.23 2.53 4.61
N GLY A 82 -6.60 1.36 4.54
CA GLY A 82 -5.25 1.21 4.01
C GLY A 82 -4.14 1.44 5.06
N THR A 83 -4.48 1.35 6.35
CA THR A 83 -3.52 1.42 7.47
C THR A 83 -3.23 0.03 8.04
N GLU A 84 -2.19 -0.12 8.85
CA GLU A 84 -1.83 -1.42 9.45
C GLU A 84 -3.00 -2.07 10.22
N LYS A 85 -3.78 -1.24 10.93
CA LYS A 85 -4.94 -1.69 11.72
C LYS A 85 -6.21 -1.88 10.89
N ASN A 86 -6.30 -1.23 9.73
CA ASN A 86 -7.42 -1.34 8.80
C ASN A 86 -6.95 -1.46 7.35
N PRO A 87 -6.29 -2.58 7.00
CA PRO A 87 -5.64 -2.73 5.71
C PRO A 87 -6.65 -2.99 4.60
N GLY A 88 -6.30 -2.57 3.38
CA GLY A 88 -7.05 -2.96 2.19
C GLY A 88 -6.70 -4.37 1.70
N SER A 89 -7.41 -4.87 0.70
CA SER A 89 -7.01 -6.10 -0.01
C SER A 89 -5.97 -5.84 -1.09
N SER A 90 -5.98 -4.64 -1.68
CA SER A 90 -5.02 -4.14 -2.67
C SER A 90 -5.01 -2.61 -2.66
N CYS A 91 -4.04 -2.00 -3.36
CA CYS A 91 -4.02 -0.54 -3.54
C CYS A 91 -5.27 -0.04 -4.30
N LYS A 92 -5.79 -0.84 -5.22
CA LYS A 92 -7.02 -0.54 -5.96
C LYS A 92 -8.23 -0.52 -5.02
N ASP A 93 -8.35 -1.53 -4.16
CA ASP A 93 -9.42 -1.59 -3.16
C ASP A 93 -9.35 -0.41 -2.18
N ILE A 94 -8.15 0.00 -1.77
CA ILE A 94 -7.96 1.21 -0.94
C ILE A 94 -8.45 2.45 -1.69
N LYS A 95 -8.02 2.63 -2.94
CA LYS A 95 -8.44 3.76 -3.77
C LYS A 95 -9.96 3.81 -3.97
N ASP A 96 -10.56 2.68 -4.33
CA ASP A 96 -11.99 2.60 -4.64
C ASP A 96 -12.87 2.90 -3.42
N LYS A 97 -12.40 2.58 -2.21
CA LYS A 97 -13.09 2.85 -0.94
C LYS A 97 -12.77 4.22 -0.33
N ALA A 98 -11.84 4.99 -0.91
CA ALA A 98 -11.52 6.35 -0.48
C ALA A 98 -12.58 7.36 -0.94
N VAL A 99 -13.82 7.22 -0.47
CA VAL A 99 -14.96 8.04 -0.90
C VAL A 99 -14.69 9.52 -0.60
N GLY A 100 -14.66 10.34 -1.65
CA GLY A 100 -14.48 11.80 -1.54
C GLY A 100 -13.08 12.25 -1.12
N LYS A 101 -12.11 11.35 -1.00
CA LYS A 101 -10.72 11.66 -0.65
C LYS A 101 -9.81 11.35 -1.85
N GLN A 102 -9.02 12.32 -2.30
CA GLN A 102 -7.97 12.07 -3.27
C GLN A 102 -6.73 11.56 -2.53
N LEU A 103 -6.39 10.29 -2.71
CA LEU A 103 -5.19 9.70 -2.14
C LEU A 103 -3.98 9.96 -3.05
N SER A 104 -2.86 10.34 -2.44
CA SER A 104 -1.57 10.47 -3.12
C SER A 104 -0.86 9.12 -3.19
N ASN A 105 0.09 8.99 -4.12
CA ASN A 105 1.00 7.84 -4.13
C ASN A 105 1.78 7.74 -2.82
N GLY A 106 2.01 6.53 -2.33
CA GLY A 106 2.69 6.34 -1.06
C GLY A 106 2.63 4.91 -0.54
N VAL A 107 3.06 4.74 0.70
CA VAL A 107 3.01 3.45 1.39
C VAL A 107 1.66 3.29 2.07
N PHE A 108 0.99 2.17 1.78
CA PHE A 108 -0.24 1.76 2.43
C PHE A 108 -0.13 0.30 2.87
N TRP A 109 -1.05 -0.15 3.70
CA TRP A 109 -1.08 -1.50 4.24
C TRP A 109 -2.17 -2.32 3.59
N ILE A 110 -1.80 -3.53 3.16
CA ILE A 110 -2.73 -4.51 2.60
C ILE A 110 -2.67 -5.83 3.36
N LYS A 111 -3.72 -6.63 3.21
CA LYS A 111 -3.82 -7.98 3.76
C LYS A 111 -4.46 -8.90 2.72
N LEU A 112 -3.77 -9.99 2.39
CA LEU A 112 -4.27 -10.98 1.43
C LEU A 112 -5.22 -11.95 2.10
N GLN A 113 -6.24 -12.38 1.37
CA GLN A 113 -7.16 -13.41 1.84
C GLN A 113 -6.41 -14.73 2.07
N GLY A 114 -6.62 -15.33 3.25
CA GLY A 114 -5.98 -16.59 3.63
C GLY A 114 -4.50 -16.47 4.01
N VAL A 115 -3.93 -15.26 4.04
CA VAL A 115 -2.54 -15.02 4.46
C VAL A 115 -2.54 -14.19 5.75
N SER A 116 -1.74 -14.61 6.73
CA SER A 116 -1.66 -13.93 8.03
C SER A 116 -0.86 -12.62 7.94
N GLY A 117 -1.29 -11.64 8.73
CA GLY A 117 -0.63 -10.34 8.88
C GLY A 117 -0.90 -9.37 7.73
N ALA A 118 -1.09 -8.09 8.09
CA ALA A 118 -1.00 -6.99 7.14
C ALA A 118 0.49 -6.70 6.83
N PHE A 119 0.75 -6.06 5.69
CA PHE A 119 2.10 -5.64 5.32
C PHE A 119 2.07 -4.38 4.45
N PRO A 120 3.13 -3.56 4.49
CA PRO A 120 3.20 -2.33 3.73
C PRO A 120 3.55 -2.60 2.25
N VAL A 121 2.95 -1.80 1.37
CA VAL A 121 3.20 -1.80 -0.08
C VAL A 121 3.21 -0.37 -0.59
N TYR A 122 3.97 -0.11 -1.65
CA TYR A 122 3.84 1.14 -2.39
C TYR A 122 2.62 1.07 -3.31
N CYS A 123 1.77 2.08 -3.22
CA CYS A 123 0.60 2.29 -4.06
C CYS A 123 0.81 3.49 -4.99
N ASP A 124 0.70 3.24 -6.29
CA ASP A 124 0.52 4.29 -7.30
C ASP A 124 -0.98 4.56 -7.43
N MET A 125 -1.45 5.49 -6.60
CA MET A 125 -2.84 5.94 -6.51
C MET A 125 -3.21 6.81 -7.70
N ASP A 126 -2.32 7.62 -8.24
CA ASP A 126 -2.60 8.51 -9.37
C ASP A 126 -3.04 7.72 -10.61
N ALA A 127 -2.38 6.60 -10.89
CA ALA A 127 -2.67 5.77 -12.07
C ALA A 127 -3.70 4.64 -11.82
N GLY A 128 -4.47 4.70 -10.73
CA GLY A 128 -5.59 3.78 -10.50
C GLY A 128 -5.45 2.81 -9.32
N GLY A 129 -4.47 3.01 -8.43
CA GLY A 129 -4.27 2.16 -7.26
C GLY A 129 -3.46 0.90 -7.58
N TRP A 130 -2.32 1.06 -8.24
CA TRP A 130 -1.43 -0.05 -8.57
C TRP A 130 -0.59 -0.48 -7.36
N THR A 131 -0.52 -1.78 -7.08
CA THR A 131 0.28 -2.35 -5.99
C THR A 131 1.66 -2.77 -6.48
N LEU A 132 2.73 -2.18 -5.94
CA LEU A 132 4.11 -2.63 -6.21
C LEU A 132 4.34 -4.01 -5.56
N VAL A 133 4.77 -5.00 -6.35
CA VAL A 133 5.01 -6.37 -5.86
C VAL A 133 6.45 -6.85 -6.02
N PHE A 134 7.17 -6.28 -6.97
CA PHE A 134 8.58 -6.60 -7.22
C PHE A 134 9.33 -5.39 -7.76
N LYS A 135 10.59 -5.25 -7.35
CA LYS A 135 11.52 -4.21 -7.83
C LYS A 135 12.90 -4.81 -8.02
N ALA A 136 13.35 -4.88 -9.27
CA ALA A 136 14.75 -5.13 -9.61
C ALA A 136 15.50 -3.80 -9.69
N VAL A 137 16.65 -3.71 -9.01
CA VAL A 137 17.43 -2.48 -8.87
C VAL A 137 18.79 -2.67 -9.52
N SER A 138 19.13 -1.79 -10.46
CA SER A 138 20.42 -1.81 -11.15
C SER A 138 21.59 -1.58 -10.20
N GLY A 139 22.65 -2.37 -10.37
CA GLY A 139 23.89 -2.30 -9.58
C GLY A 139 23.88 -3.17 -8.31
N VAL A 140 22.78 -3.87 -8.02
CA VAL A 140 22.72 -4.81 -6.88
C VAL A 140 23.38 -6.13 -7.25
N ASP A 141 24.21 -6.66 -6.34
CA ASP A 141 24.90 -7.94 -6.52
C ASP A 141 24.03 -9.14 -6.09
N LYS A 142 22.84 -9.22 -6.66
CA LYS A 142 21.90 -10.35 -6.49
C LYS A 142 21.27 -10.67 -7.83
N LYS A 143 21.02 -11.95 -8.07
CA LYS A 143 20.40 -12.40 -9.32
C LYS A 143 18.91 -12.13 -9.27
N ILE A 144 18.41 -11.37 -10.25
CA ILE A 144 17.00 -10.99 -10.35
C ILE A 144 16.08 -12.21 -10.45
N TRP A 145 16.45 -13.21 -11.27
CA TRP A 145 15.70 -14.48 -11.35
C TRP A 145 15.60 -15.19 -10.01
N ASP A 146 16.72 -15.33 -9.30
CA ASP A 146 16.76 -16.04 -8.02
C ASP A 146 15.91 -15.31 -6.97
N THR A 147 16.01 -13.97 -6.92
CA THR A 147 15.15 -13.16 -6.05
C THR A 147 13.68 -13.32 -6.42
N TYR A 148 13.31 -13.22 -7.70
CA TYR A 148 11.91 -13.31 -8.14
C TYR A 148 11.32 -14.69 -7.84
N ASN A 149 12.02 -15.75 -8.25
CA ASN A 149 11.51 -17.12 -8.19
C ASN A 149 11.67 -17.80 -6.82
N SER A 150 12.48 -17.23 -5.91
CA SER A 150 12.64 -17.72 -4.53
C SER A 150 11.31 -17.93 -3.81
N ALA A 151 11.27 -18.90 -2.89
CA ALA A 151 10.14 -19.13 -1.99
C ALA A 151 10.03 -18.10 -0.84
N GLN A 152 11.01 -17.20 -0.71
CA GLN A 152 11.06 -16.17 0.32
C GLN A 152 10.77 -14.77 -0.24
N THR A 153 10.35 -13.84 0.62
CA THR A 153 10.29 -12.40 0.30
C THR A 153 11.69 -11.78 0.26
N SER A 154 11.79 -10.56 -0.27
CA SER A 154 13.02 -9.76 -0.26
C SER A 154 12.67 -8.32 0.11
N SER A 155 13.23 -7.81 1.21
CA SER A 155 13.02 -6.44 1.69
C SER A 155 11.55 -6.02 1.87
N GLU A 156 10.65 -6.97 2.15
CA GLU A 156 9.19 -6.71 2.25
C GLU A 156 8.85 -5.71 3.36
N SER A 157 9.50 -5.83 4.51
CA SER A 157 9.28 -5.00 5.70
C SER A 157 10.24 -3.81 5.79
N VAL A 158 10.87 -3.42 4.68
CA VAL A 158 11.85 -2.32 4.65
C VAL A 158 11.22 -1.13 3.92
N ASP A 159 10.83 -0.10 4.66
CA ASP A 159 10.14 1.07 4.09
C ASP A 159 10.93 1.76 2.98
N ALA A 160 12.27 1.83 3.12
CA ALA A 160 13.13 2.40 2.08
C ALA A 160 13.08 1.61 0.75
N ALA A 161 12.68 0.34 0.78
CA ALA A 161 12.48 -0.47 -0.43
C ALA A 161 11.18 -0.12 -1.16
N LEU A 162 10.20 0.49 -0.48
CA LEU A 162 8.88 0.89 -0.98
C LEU A 162 8.88 2.28 -1.65
N ASP A 163 9.94 2.56 -2.38
CA ASP A 163 10.12 3.73 -3.23
C ASP A 163 10.45 3.24 -4.64
N VAL A 164 9.98 3.91 -5.69
CA VAL A 164 10.17 3.43 -7.08
C VAL A 164 11.58 3.70 -7.62
N THR A 165 12.42 4.45 -6.90
CA THR A 165 13.79 4.76 -7.29
C THR A 165 14.78 3.70 -6.80
N ASN A 166 16.06 3.88 -7.19
CA ASN A 166 17.17 3.03 -6.77
C ASN A 166 17.87 3.53 -5.49
N LYS A 167 17.26 4.41 -4.69
CA LYS A 167 17.87 4.90 -3.43
C LYS A 167 18.23 3.75 -2.50
N PHE A 168 17.30 2.80 -2.33
CA PHE A 168 17.56 1.56 -1.61
C PHE A 168 18.23 0.53 -2.54
N LYS A 169 19.42 0.07 -2.15
CA LYS A 169 20.32 -0.78 -2.96
C LYS A 169 20.09 -2.27 -2.72
N ASP A 170 18.85 -2.71 -2.84
CA ASP A 170 18.48 -4.12 -2.85
C ASP A 170 17.21 -4.36 -3.67
N HIS A 171 16.99 -5.61 -4.07
CA HIS A 171 15.75 -6.00 -4.75
C HIS A 171 14.59 -6.13 -3.76
N TYR A 172 13.41 -5.69 -4.18
CA TYR A 172 12.17 -5.85 -3.42
C TYR A 172 11.32 -6.97 -4.01
N LYS A 173 10.75 -7.81 -3.15
CA LYS A 173 9.71 -8.78 -3.49
C LYS A 173 8.84 -9.03 -2.27
N ASN A 174 7.54 -8.76 -2.38
CA ASN A 174 6.61 -9.07 -1.29
C ASN A 174 5.87 -10.40 -1.52
N ARG A 175 5.10 -10.79 -0.51
CA ARG A 175 4.34 -12.03 -0.46
C ARG A 175 3.21 -12.11 -1.48
N VAL A 176 2.84 -11.03 -2.18
CA VAL A 176 1.88 -11.09 -3.29
C VAL A 176 2.40 -12.00 -4.40
N VAL A 177 3.70 -11.91 -4.73
CA VAL A 177 4.33 -12.77 -5.75
C VAL A 177 4.30 -14.24 -5.33
N LEU A 178 4.34 -14.53 -4.02
CA LEU A 178 4.28 -15.88 -3.47
C LEU A 178 2.83 -16.41 -3.43
N ASN A 179 1.86 -15.53 -3.18
CA ASN A 179 0.44 -15.85 -3.02
C ASN A 179 -0.38 -15.26 -4.18
N TRP A 180 0.10 -15.50 -5.41
CA TRP A 180 -0.44 -14.89 -6.62
C TRP A 180 -1.95 -15.14 -6.79
N SER A 181 -2.41 -16.37 -6.51
CA SER A 181 -3.82 -16.74 -6.58
C SER A 181 -4.68 -16.06 -5.51
N SER A 182 -4.13 -15.79 -4.31
CA SER A 182 -4.85 -15.05 -3.26
C SER A 182 -5.03 -13.57 -3.60
N PHE A 183 -4.07 -12.98 -4.33
CA PHE A 183 -4.20 -11.60 -4.84
C PHE A 183 -5.09 -11.54 -6.08
N ASN A 184 -5.07 -12.58 -6.92
CA ASN A 184 -5.89 -12.73 -8.13
C ASN A 184 -5.85 -11.51 -9.05
N PRO A 185 -4.66 -11.13 -9.58
CA PRO A 185 -4.50 -9.90 -10.33
C PRO A 185 -5.30 -9.93 -11.64
N SER A 186 -5.92 -8.80 -11.96
CA SER A 186 -6.61 -8.55 -13.22
C SER A 186 -5.65 -8.03 -14.29
N GLN A 187 -4.69 -7.20 -13.88
CA GLN A 187 -3.66 -6.63 -14.75
C GLN A 187 -2.30 -6.66 -14.06
N ALA A 188 -1.26 -6.68 -14.88
CA ALA A 188 0.12 -6.49 -14.44
C ALA A 188 0.80 -5.42 -15.29
N LYS A 189 1.63 -4.60 -14.67
CA LYS A 189 2.35 -3.51 -15.32
C LYS A 189 3.84 -3.62 -15.00
N VAL A 190 4.68 -3.51 -16.03
CA VAL A 190 6.13 -3.37 -15.88
C VAL A 190 6.51 -1.95 -16.24
N VAL A 191 7.19 -1.25 -15.33
CA VAL A 191 7.69 0.10 -15.56
C VAL A 191 9.20 0.12 -15.37
N LEU A 192 9.90 0.71 -16.33
CA LEU A 192 11.33 0.98 -16.23
C LEU A 192 11.53 2.44 -15.81
N TYR A 193 12.21 2.66 -14.69
CA TYR A 193 12.47 4.01 -14.16
C TYR A 193 13.95 4.39 -14.30
N THR A 194 14.18 5.68 -14.56
CA THR A 194 15.46 6.36 -14.34
C THR A 194 15.18 7.54 -13.42
N GLY A 195 15.78 7.55 -12.22
CA GLY A 195 15.28 8.35 -11.11
C GLY A 195 13.82 7.99 -10.78
N ALA A 196 12.93 8.98 -10.80
CA ALA A 196 11.48 8.79 -10.64
C ALA A 196 10.70 8.84 -11.97
N ALA A 197 11.38 9.06 -13.11
CA ALA A 197 10.74 9.21 -14.41
C ALA A 197 10.58 7.85 -15.10
N SER A 198 9.36 7.50 -15.51
CA SER A 198 9.09 6.31 -16.32
C SER A 198 9.66 6.48 -17.73
N GLN A 199 10.42 5.48 -18.17
CA GLN A 199 11.09 5.46 -19.48
C GLN A 199 10.36 4.56 -20.47
N LYS A 200 9.92 3.39 -19.99
CA LYS A 200 9.16 2.40 -20.76
C LYS A 200 8.15 1.74 -19.85
N GLU A 201 7.01 1.40 -20.43
CA GLU A 201 5.91 0.75 -19.77
C GLU A 201 5.36 -0.40 -20.63
N LEU A 202 4.99 -1.50 -19.98
CA LEU A 202 4.26 -2.61 -20.58
C LEU A 202 3.08 -2.97 -19.69
N LEU A 203 1.92 -3.15 -20.30
CA LEU A 203 0.69 -3.57 -19.62
C LEU A 203 0.31 -4.97 -20.08
N PHE A 204 -0.09 -5.81 -19.15
CA PHE A 204 -0.47 -7.19 -19.37
C PHE A 204 -1.84 -7.51 -18.75
N ASN A 205 -2.57 -8.42 -19.38
CA ASN A 205 -3.73 -9.07 -18.78
C ASN A 205 -3.22 -10.18 -17.86
N ALA A 206 -3.52 -10.07 -16.56
CA ALA A 206 -3.08 -11.03 -15.53
C ALA A 206 -4.19 -11.99 -15.09
N VAL A 207 -5.38 -11.92 -15.70
CA VAL A 207 -6.49 -12.81 -15.36
C VAL A 207 -6.10 -14.27 -15.62
N GLY A 208 -6.24 -15.09 -14.57
CA GLY A 208 -5.95 -16.52 -14.61
C GLY A 208 -4.47 -16.86 -14.85
N THR A 209 -3.56 -15.91 -14.64
CA THR A 209 -2.11 -16.15 -14.75
C THR A 209 -1.54 -16.66 -13.43
N ASP A 210 -0.31 -17.16 -13.48
CA ASP A 210 0.51 -17.40 -12.30
C ASP A 210 1.66 -16.38 -12.24
N LYS A 211 2.49 -16.46 -11.19
CA LYS A 211 3.63 -15.56 -10.98
C LYS A 211 4.68 -15.58 -12.10
N LEU A 212 4.72 -16.59 -12.96
CA LEU A 212 5.71 -16.74 -14.03
C LEU A 212 5.17 -16.48 -15.43
N ASN A 213 3.90 -16.82 -15.69
CA ASN A 213 3.34 -16.85 -17.05
C ASN A 213 2.65 -15.52 -17.49
N TRP A 214 2.39 -14.61 -16.55
CA TRP A 214 1.77 -13.30 -16.83
C TRP A 214 2.61 -12.42 -17.75
N PHE A 215 3.94 -12.53 -17.67
CA PHE A 215 4.87 -11.79 -18.50
C PHE A 215 5.16 -12.59 -19.78
N SER A 216 4.20 -12.57 -20.70
CA SER A 216 4.29 -13.26 -21.98
C SER A 216 3.58 -12.48 -23.07
N VAL A 217 3.95 -12.73 -24.33
CA VAL A 217 3.39 -12.01 -25.49
C VAL A 217 1.88 -12.15 -25.61
N GLY A 218 1.32 -13.33 -25.30
CA GLY A 218 -0.12 -13.58 -25.33
C GLY A 218 -0.91 -12.83 -24.25
N LYS A 219 -0.22 -12.36 -23.21
CA LYS A 219 -0.80 -11.54 -22.14
C LYS A 219 -0.55 -10.05 -22.34
N LEU A 220 0.31 -9.65 -23.28
CA LEU A 220 0.65 -8.25 -23.53
C LEU A 220 -0.54 -7.47 -24.11
N VAL A 221 -1.02 -6.48 -23.35
CA VAL A 221 -2.08 -5.56 -23.76
C VAL A 221 -1.46 -4.42 -24.56
N SER A 222 -0.55 -3.66 -23.97
CA SER A 222 0.14 -2.51 -24.59
C SER A 222 1.62 -2.48 -24.21
N SER A 223 2.42 -1.77 -25.02
CA SER A 223 3.86 -1.59 -24.81
C SER A 223 4.32 -0.24 -25.35
N SER A 224 5.35 0.34 -24.74
CA SER A 224 6.09 1.47 -25.30
C SER A 224 6.88 1.15 -26.58
N TRP A 225 7.03 -0.13 -26.94
CA TRP A 225 7.63 -0.55 -28.21
C TRP A 225 6.58 -0.98 -29.23
N THR A 226 6.64 -0.42 -30.43
CA THR A 226 5.58 -0.54 -31.43
C THR A 226 5.62 -1.85 -32.21
N ASP A 227 6.79 -2.46 -32.31
CA ASP A 227 7.08 -3.65 -33.12
C ASP A 227 7.10 -4.96 -32.34
N ILE A 228 6.96 -4.91 -31.01
CA ILE A 228 7.09 -6.05 -30.11
C ILE A 228 6.10 -7.19 -30.42
N LYS A 229 4.94 -6.87 -31.02
CA LYS A 229 3.95 -7.87 -31.45
C LYS A 229 4.17 -8.36 -32.89
N SER A 230 4.83 -7.59 -33.74
CA SER A 230 5.04 -7.93 -35.16
C SER A 230 6.36 -8.66 -35.42
N GLU A 231 7.42 -8.32 -34.71
CA GLU A 231 8.75 -8.91 -34.91
C GLU A 231 8.87 -10.33 -34.33
N PRO A 232 9.79 -11.18 -34.83
CA PRO A 232 10.08 -12.48 -34.22
C PRO A 232 10.51 -12.33 -32.75
N ARG A 233 10.22 -13.34 -31.92
CA ARG A 233 10.70 -13.40 -30.53
C ARG A 233 11.18 -14.80 -30.21
N ASN A 234 12.45 -14.96 -29.87
CA ASN A 234 12.96 -16.22 -29.32
C ASN A 234 12.78 -16.30 -27.79
N TYR A 235 12.64 -15.16 -27.10
CA TYR A 235 12.29 -15.11 -25.67
C TYR A 235 11.30 -13.98 -25.36
N PHE A 236 10.31 -14.31 -24.53
CA PHE A 236 9.44 -13.36 -23.84
C PHE A 236 8.99 -14.01 -22.53
N SER A 237 9.82 -13.94 -21.49
CA SER A 237 9.50 -14.54 -20.18
C SER A 237 10.37 -13.97 -19.06
N ILE A 238 9.93 -14.18 -17.82
CA ILE A 238 10.68 -13.76 -16.62
C ILE A 238 11.99 -14.54 -16.47
N ARG A 239 11.94 -15.86 -16.71
CA ARG A 239 13.14 -16.71 -16.65
C ARG A 239 14.12 -16.39 -17.77
N GLY A 240 13.59 -16.14 -18.97
CA GLY A 240 14.36 -15.87 -20.18
C GLY A 240 15.35 -16.98 -20.54
N GLY A 241 16.47 -16.59 -21.14
CA GLY A 241 17.56 -17.54 -21.41
C GLY A 241 18.29 -17.83 -20.10
N CYS A 242 18.44 -19.12 -19.74
CA CYS A 242 19.16 -19.55 -18.53
C CYS A 242 20.12 -20.71 -18.83
N GLY A 243 21.29 -20.70 -18.21
CA GLY A 243 22.32 -21.75 -18.34
C GLY A 243 23.43 -21.58 -17.31
N GLY A 244 23.89 -22.68 -16.71
CA GLY A 244 24.98 -22.65 -15.70
C GLY A 244 24.68 -21.79 -14.48
N GLY A 245 23.40 -21.62 -14.10
CA GLY A 245 22.97 -20.78 -12.99
C GLY A 245 22.92 -19.28 -13.28
N ASN A 246 23.23 -18.84 -14.50
CA ASN A 246 23.04 -17.46 -14.92
C ASN A 246 21.81 -17.36 -15.83
N CYS A 247 21.08 -16.24 -15.73
CA CYS A 247 19.83 -16.03 -16.44
C CYS A 247 19.75 -14.61 -16.97
N ARG A 248 19.45 -14.46 -18.27
CA ARG A 248 18.86 -13.24 -18.81
C ARG A 248 17.42 -13.19 -18.34
N SER A 249 17.14 -12.44 -17.29
CA SER A 249 15.81 -12.39 -16.64
C SER A 249 14.98 -11.22 -17.15
N PHE A 250 13.66 -11.27 -16.93
CA PHE A 250 12.69 -10.31 -17.49
C PHE A 250 13.01 -9.97 -18.95
N PHE A 251 13.06 -11.02 -19.77
CA PHE A 251 13.76 -10.99 -21.04
C PHE A 251 12.78 -10.97 -22.20
N ILE A 252 12.86 -9.91 -23.01
CA ILE A 252 12.11 -9.73 -24.25
C ILE A 252 13.14 -9.58 -25.36
N ASN A 253 13.34 -10.66 -26.12
CA ASN A 253 14.40 -10.75 -27.10
C ASN A 253 13.88 -11.18 -28.45
N ARG A 254 14.41 -10.53 -29.48
CA ARG A 254 14.00 -10.78 -30.86
C ARG A 254 14.65 -12.04 -31.39
N ASN A 255 15.98 -12.07 -31.36
CA ASN A 255 16.76 -13.17 -31.92
C ASN A 255 18.09 -13.36 -31.17
N TYR A 256 18.60 -14.58 -31.26
CA TYR A 256 20.00 -14.89 -31.03
C TYR A 256 20.70 -15.07 -32.37
N GLY A 257 21.98 -14.77 -32.40
CA GLY A 257 22.85 -15.03 -33.56
C GLY A 257 24.33 -15.05 -33.18
N GLY A 258 24.61 -15.24 -31.88
CA GLY A 258 25.88 -14.91 -31.26
C GLY A 258 25.89 -13.48 -30.72
N CYS A 259 26.82 -13.19 -29.80
CA CYS A 259 26.82 -11.93 -29.05
C CYS A 259 26.83 -10.66 -29.91
N GLY A 260 27.44 -10.71 -31.10
CA GLY A 260 27.49 -9.57 -32.03
C GLY A 260 26.20 -9.31 -32.81
N VAL A 261 25.18 -10.17 -32.67
CA VAL A 261 23.89 -10.09 -33.41
C VAL A 261 22.69 -10.17 -32.46
N ASP A 262 22.93 -10.36 -31.16
CA ASP A 262 21.88 -10.41 -30.15
C ASP A 262 21.12 -9.07 -30.13
N ALA A 263 19.80 -9.15 -30.30
CA ALA A 263 18.94 -7.97 -30.41
C ALA A 263 17.60 -8.19 -29.69
N GLY A 264 17.10 -7.15 -29.04
CA GLY A 264 15.89 -7.22 -28.23
C GLY A 264 15.40 -5.89 -27.68
N TRP A 265 14.43 -5.98 -26.78
CA TRP A 265 13.73 -4.82 -26.20
C TRP A 265 14.10 -4.60 -24.73
N LEU A 266 14.22 -5.68 -23.95
CA LEU A 266 14.45 -5.64 -22.51
C LEU A 266 15.27 -6.85 -22.07
N VAL A 267 16.31 -6.61 -21.25
CA VAL A 267 17.11 -7.68 -20.65
C VAL A 267 17.69 -7.26 -19.30
N THR A 268 17.67 -8.18 -18.33
CA THR A 268 18.58 -8.12 -17.19
C THR A 268 19.72 -9.12 -17.41
N PRO A 269 20.97 -8.69 -17.65
CA PRO A 269 22.04 -9.53 -18.21
C PRO A 269 22.42 -10.78 -17.40
N GLY A 270 22.74 -11.85 -18.11
CA GLY A 270 23.18 -13.15 -17.59
C GLY A 270 24.69 -13.40 -17.68
N VAL A 271 25.49 -12.36 -18.00
CA VAL A 271 26.98 -12.37 -18.09
C VAL A 271 27.61 -13.30 -19.13
N TRP A 272 26.94 -13.59 -20.25
CA TRP A 272 27.47 -14.48 -21.30
C TRP A 272 28.18 -13.76 -22.43
N CYS A 273 27.71 -12.56 -22.76
CA CYS A 273 28.28 -11.75 -23.83
C CYS A 273 29.13 -10.61 -23.29
N SER A 274 30.11 -10.16 -24.07
CA SER A 274 30.93 -8.99 -23.72
C SER A 274 30.10 -7.71 -23.56
N TRP A 275 29.00 -7.57 -24.32
CA TRP A 275 28.05 -6.49 -24.10
C TRP A 275 27.30 -6.62 -22.78
N GLU A 276 27.23 -7.79 -22.14
CA GLU A 276 26.60 -7.96 -20.82
C GLU A 276 27.55 -7.65 -19.66
N THR A 277 28.85 -7.88 -19.86
CA THR A 277 29.85 -7.89 -18.77
C THR A 277 30.63 -6.60 -18.61
N ASN A 278 30.47 -5.64 -19.54
CA ASN A 278 31.10 -4.32 -19.40
C ASN A 278 30.53 -3.54 -18.21
N ALA A 279 31.27 -2.55 -17.71
CA ALA A 279 30.91 -1.76 -16.54
C ALA A 279 29.58 -0.98 -16.69
N ASP A 280 29.22 -0.63 -17.93
CA ASP A 280 27.99 0.10 -18.24
C ASP A 280 26.75 -0.81 -18.10
N HIS A 281 26.90 -2.11 -18.31
CA HIS A 281 25.79 -3.06 -18.48
C HIS A 281 25.70 -4.13 -17.39
N THR A 282 26.82 -4.46 -16.74
CA THR A 282 26.85 -5.52 -15.73
C THR A 282 25.92 -5.19 -14.56
N LYS A 283 25.07 -6.16 -14.19
CA LYS A 283 24.06 -6.03 -13.12
C LYS A 283 23.07 -4.87 -13.34
N ARG A 284 22.83 -4.47 -14.60
CA ARG A 284 21.89 -3.40 -14.95
C ARG A 284 20.63 -3.93 -15.63
N VAL A 285 19.53 -3.20 -15.54
CA VAL A 285 18.36 -3.41 -16.40
C VAL A 285 18.59 -2.64 -17.70
N LEU A 286 18.73 -3.37 -18.82
CA LEU A 286 18.96 -2.78 -20.14
C LEU A 286 17.69 -2.81 -20.97
N TYR A 287 17.49 -1.77 -21.77
CA TYR A 287 16.33 -1.66 -22.64
C TYR A 287 16.65 -0.91 -23.94
N SER A 288 15.84 -1.12 -24.97
CA SER A 288 15.94 -0.34 -26.21
C SER A 288 15.36 1.06 -26.01
N LYS A 289 16.17 2.10 -26.24
CA LYS A 289 15.71 3.50 -26.24
C LYS A 289 14.83 3.82 -27.43
N LEU A 290 14.98 3.07 -28.52
CA LEU A 290 14.16 3.24 -29.72
C LEU A 290 12.69 2.93 -29.44
N SER A 291 11.82 3.28 -30.40
CA SER A 291 10.44 2.79 -30.43
C SER A 291 10.35 1.29 -30.79
N THR A 292 11.47 0.69 -31.20
CA THR A 292 11.61 -0.69 -31.67
C THR A 292 12.66 -1.46 -30.85
N TYR A 293 12.98 -2.70 -31.23
CA TYR A 293 14.15 -3.39 -30.67
C TYR A 293 15.47 -2.67 -31.00
N THR A 294 16.54 -3.01 -30.27
CA THR A 294 17.92 -2.61 -30.58
C THR A 294 18.83 -3.82 -30.66
N ASP A 295 19.91 -3.70 -31.43
CA ASP A 295 21.12 -4.51 -31.26
C ASP A 295 21.81 -4.09 -29.95
N TRP A 296 22.14 -5.05 -29.09
CA TRP A 296 22.73 -4.79 -27.77
C TRP A 296 24.17 -4.25 -27.84
N ASN A 297 24.83 -4.34 -29.00
CA ASN A 297 26.17 -3.80 -29.23
C ASN A 297 26.14 -2.31 -29.63
N VAL A 298 25.00 -1.78 -30.06
CA VAL A 298 24.86 -0.37 -30.44
C VAL A 298 24.58 0.47 -29.20
N LYS A 299 25.65 0.83 -28.46
CA LYS A 299 25.57 1.54 -27.17
C LYS A 299 24.63 2.75 -27.18
N ASN A 300 24.63 3.53 -28.26
CA ASN A 300 23.78 4.72 -28.37
C ASN A 300 22.28 4.42 -28.41
N ASN A 301 21.87 3.19 -28.69
CA ASN A 301 20.48 2.75 -28.70
C ASN A 301 20.09 2.01 -27.41
N VAL A 302 21.06 1.58 -26.61
CA VAL A 302 20.82 0.90 -25.33
C VAL A 302 20.63 1.93 -24.21
N GLY A 303 19.57 1.76 -23.44
CA GLY A 303 19.27 2.50 -22.24
C GLY A 303 19.51 1.63 -21.01
N VAL A 304 19.85 2.29 -19.90
CA VAL A 304 20.00 1.65 -18.59
C VAL A 304 18.94 2.21 -17.66
N ALA A 305 18.04 1.35 -17.18
CA ALA A 305 17.07 1.74 -16.16
C ALA A 305 17.69 1.59 -14.77
N ASP A 306 17.35 2.49 -13.87
CA ASP A 306 17.70 2.37 -12.45
C ASP A 306 16.91 1.23 -11.79
N VAL A 307 15.65 1.08 -12.21
CA VAL A 307 14.69 0.14 -11.64
C VAL A 307 13.81 -0.48 -12.73
N LEU A 308 13.57 -1.79 -12.60
CA LEU A 308 12.41 -2.46 -13.19
C LEU A 308 11.41 -2.75 -12.06
N ALA A 309 10.25 -2.11 -12.12
CA ALA A 309 9.17 -2.28 -11.16
C ALA A 309 8.02 -3.09 -11.77
N VAL A 310 7.47 -4.01 -10.98
CA VAL A 310 6.28 -4.79 -11.33
C VAL A 310 5.15 -4.38 -10.40
N PHE A 311 4.05 -3.95 -11.02
CA PHE A 311 2.82 -3.58 -10.34
C PHE A 311 1.68 -4.52 -10.72
N LEU A 312 0.77 -4.79 -9.79
CA LEU A 312 -0.45 -5.56 -10.02
C LEU A 312 -1.70 -4.76 -9.67
N MET A 313 -2.82 -5.14 -10.29
CA MET A 313 -4.15 -4.56 -10.08
C MET A 313 -5.18 -5.61 -9.70
#